data_AF-A0A7S3LUS6-F1
#
_entry.id   AF-A0A7S3LUS6-F1
#
_cell.length_a   1.000
_cell.length_b   1.000
_cell.length_c   1.000
_cell.angle_alpha   90.00
_cell.angle_beta   90.00
_cell.angle_gamma   90.00
#
_symmetry.space_group_name_H-M   'P 1'
#
loop_
_entity.id
_entity.type
_entity.pdbx_description
1 polymer ?
#
loop_
_entity_poly.entity_id
_entity_poly.type
_entity_poly.pdbx_seq_one_letter_code
_entity_poly.pdbx_strand_id
1 'polypeptide(L)'
;ADRTHAVCCSMCVLGMAGEFKDEGIAVNALWPRTTIATAAVQNLLGGDSMVRMSRTPEIVADAAYAILNRSSRSCTGNFFIDEEVLREEGVTDFSQYKVDPECKD
;
A
#
# COMPACT_ATOMS: atom_id res chain seq x y z
N ALA A 1 -13.88 6.25 9.14
CA ALA A 1 -12.77 5.86 10.03
C ALA A 1 -12.10 7.13 10.55
N ASP A 2 -11.92 7.26 11.86
CA ASP A 2 -11.27 8.43 12.46
C ASP A 2 -9.78 8.48 12.08
N ARG A 3 -9.31 9.65 11.60
CA ARG A 3 -7.96 9.86 11.04
C ARG A 3 -6.85 9.57 12.05
N THR A 4 -7.15 9.65 13.35
CA THR A 4 -6.24 9.39 14.46
C THR A 4 -5.65 7.97 14.42
N HIS A 5 -6.43 6.95 14.06
CA HIS A 5 -5.98 5.56 14.10
C HIS A 5 -4.87 5.26 13.07
N ALA A 6 -4.94 5.84 11.88
CA ALA A 6 -3.92 5.65 10.85
C ALA A 6 -2.57 6.25 11.29
N VAL A 7 -2.60 7.40 11.95
CA VAL A 7 -1.39 8.07 12.48
C VAL A 7 -0.77 7.24 13.60
N CYS A 8 -1.58 6.66 14.50
CA CYS A 8 -1.09 5.76 15.54
C CYS A 8 -0.38 4.53 14.97
N CYS A 9 -0.97 3.85 13.97
CA CYS A 9 -0.34 2.70 13.32
C CYS A 9 1.03 3.07 12.72
N SER A 10 1.16 4.25 12.12
CA SER A 10 2.43 4.75 11.61
C SER A 10 3.47 4.99 12.71
N MET A 11 3.06 5.53 13.86
CA MET A 11 3.97 5.70 15.01
C MET A 11 4.43 4.36 15.58
N CYS A 12 3.58 3.33 15.59
CA CYS A 12 3.98 1.98 16.00
C CYS A 12 5.06 1.40 15.09
N VAL A 13 4.98 1.64 13.78
CA VAL A 13 6.01 1.20 12.82
C VAL A 13 7.39 1.79 13.16
N LEU A 14 7.46 3.08 13.48
CA LEU A 14 8.71 3.72 13.88
C LEU A 14 9.29 3.16 15.18
N GLY A 15 8.44 2.92 16.19
CA GLY A 15 8.87 2.34 17.46
C GLY A 15 9.40 0.92 17.30
N MET A 16 8.63 0.06 16.65
CA MET A 16 8.96 -1.36 16.46
C MET A 16 10.12 -1.57 15.48
N ALA A 17 10.27 -0.71 14.47
CA ALA A 17 11.41 -0.76 13.56
C ALA A 17 12.75 -0.50 14.27
N GLY A 18 12.76 0.35 15.30
CA GLY A 18 13.92 0.57 16.15
C GLY A 18 14.16 -0.59 17.12
N GLU A 19 13.09 -1.05 17.77
CA GLU A 19 13.13 -2.09 18.81
C GLU A 19 13.60 -3.45 18.28
N PHE A 20 13.08 -3.89 17.12
CA PHE A 20 13.38 -5.22 16.57
C PHE A 20 14.51 -5.24 15.53
N LYS A 21 15.24 -4.13 15.37
CA LYS A 21 16.31 -4.01 14.37
C LYS A 21 17.42 -5.05 14.60
N ASP A 22 17.81 -5.25 15.86
CA ASP A 22 18.87 -6.19 16.24
C ASP A 22 18.43 -7.65 16.10
N GLU A 23 17.12 -7.91 16.20
CA GLU A 23 16.50 -9.22 15.94
C GLU A 23 16.30 -9.50 14.44
N GLY A 24 16.54 -8.52 13.58
CA GLY A 24 16.43 -8.66 12.12
C GLY A 24 15.00 -8.68 11.60
N ILE A 25 14.04 -8.16 12.37
CA ILE A 25 12.64 -8.04 11.96
C ILE A 25 12.41 -6.68 11.31
N ALA A 26 11.91 -6.69 10.08
CA ALA A 26 11.52 -5.49 9.36
C ALA A 26 10.09 -5.09 9.69
N VAL A 27 9.90 -3.82 10.07
CA VAL A 27 8.58 -3.24 10.29
C VAL A 27 8.43 -2.05 9.37
N ASN A 28 7.47 -2.10 8.43
CA ASN A 28 7.21 -1.04 7.47
C ASN A 28 5.70 -0.82 7.34
N ALA A 29 5.30 0.35 6.88
CA ALA A 29 3.94 0.64 6.48
C ALA A 29 3.84 0.66 4.94
N LEU A 30 2.72 0.20 4.40
CA LEU A 30 2.37 0.33 2.98
C LEU A 30 1.00 1.00 2.87
N TRP A 31 0.89 2.02 2.02
CA TRP A 31 -0.35 2.75 1.79
C TRP A 31 -0.65 2.88 0.29
N PRO A 32 -1.91 2.67 -0.15
CA PRO A 32 -2.26 2.81 -1.54
C PRO A 32 -2.34 4.29 -1.96
N ARG A 33 -1.82 4.62 -3.15
CA ARG A 33 -1.89 5.99 -3.70
C ARG A 33 -3.32 6.41 -4.05
N THR A 34 -4.14 5.45 -4.45
CA THR A 34 -5.52 5.61 -4.93
C THR A 34 -6.48 4.72 -4.14
N THR A 35 -7.79 4.89 -4.32
CA THR A 35 -8.78 3.98 -3.71
C THR A 35 -8.64 2.58 -4.30
N ILE A 36 -8.81 1.55 -3.47
CA ILE A 36 -8.75 0.15 -3.89
C ILE A 36 -10.16 -0.44 -3.88
N ALA A 37 -10.54 -1.10 -4.98
CA ALA A 37 -11.85 -1.73 -5.16
C ALA A 37 -12.03 -2.92 -4.22
N THR A 38 -12.36 -2.63 -2.97
CA THR A 38 -12.69 -3.60 -1.93
C THR A 38 -14.18 -3.53 -1.61
N ALA A 39 -14.73 -4.60 -1.01
CA ALA A 39 -16.11 -4.62 -0.53
C ALA A 39 -16.41 -3.46 0.44
N ALA A 40 -15.40 -2.98 1.18
CA ALA A 40 -15.53 -1.80 2.03
C ALA A 40 -15.75 -0.52 1.21
N VAL A 41 -15.03 -0.35 0.09
CA VAL A 41 -15.25 0.80 -0.81
C VAL A 41 -16.62 0.75 -1.45
N GLN A 42 -17.05 -0.43 -1.91
CA GLN A 42 -18.38 -0.62 -2.49
C GLN A 42 -19.49 -0.27 -1.49
N ASN A 43 -19.36 -0.70 -0.25
CA ASN A 43 -20.40 -0.53 0.77
C ASN A 43 -20.37 0.83 1.49
N LEU A 44 -19.22 1.53 1.56
CA LEU A 44 -19.03 2.67 2.46
C LEU A 44 -18.66 4.00 1.79
N LEU A 45 -18.09 3.98 0.57
CA LEU A 45 -17.42 5.16 -0.01
C LEU A 45 -18.08 5.73 -1.27
N GLY A 46 -19.12 5.10 -1.81
CA GLY A 46 -19.87 5.67 -2.95
C GLY A 46 -20.39 4.66 -3.98
N GLY A 47 -20.38 3.36 -3.69
CA GLY A 47 -20.95 2.35 -4.58
C GLY A 47 -20.12 2.09 -5.84
N ASP A 48 -20.77 1.57 -6.88
CA ASP A 48 -20.11 1.06 -8.09
C ASP A 48 -19.33 2.13 -8.88
N SER A 49 -19.69 3.41 -8.78
CA SER A 49 -18.97 4.51 -9.45
C SER A 49 -17.57 4.72 -8.87
N MET A 50 -17.43 4.67 -7.55
CA MET A 50 -16.14 4.76 -6.86
C MET A 50 -15.30 3.50 -7.08
N VAL A 51 -15.94 2.34 -7.19
CA VAL A 51 -15.26 1.07 -7.51
C VAL A 51 -14.64 1.13 -8.91
N ARG A 52 -15.32 1.71 -9.91
CA ARG A 52 -14.79 1.87 -11.28
C ARG A 52 -13.58 2.80 -11.37
N MET A 53 -13.55 3.86 -10.55
CA MET A 53 -12.39 4.77 -10.49
C MET A 53 -11.28 4.28 -9.54
N SER A 54 -11.49 3.13 -8.89
CA SER A 54 -10.49 2.53 -8.00
C SER A 54 -9.55 1.61 -8.76
N ARG A 55 -8.42 1.28 -8.12
CA ARG A 55 -7.53 0.22 -8.58
C ARG A 55 -7.89 -1.12 -8.00
N THR A 56 -7.46 -2.16 -8.70
CA THR A 56 -7.61 -3.54 -8.26
C THR A 56 -6.68 -3.81 -7.07
N PRO A 57 -7.04 -4.70 -6.13
CA PRO A 57 -6.25 -4.98 -4.93
C PRO A 57 -4.86 -5.58 -5.21
N GLU A 58 -4.64 -6.11 -6.41
CA GLU A 58 -3.39 -6.69 -6.87
C GLU A 58 -2.22 -5.70 -6.80
N ILE A 59 -2.46 -4.39 -7.01
CA ILE A 59 -1.38 -3.38 -6.92
C ILE A 59 -0.75 -3.33 -5.52
N VAL A 60 -1.56 -3.45 -4.47
CA VAL A 60 -1.09 -3.46 -3.09
C VAL A 60 -0.44 -4.80 -2.76
N ALA A 61 -0.94 -5.89 -3.33
CA ALA A 61 -0.35 -7.22 -3.16
C ALA A 61 1.05 -7.30 -3.79
N ASP A 62 1.23 -6.78 -5.00
CA ASP A 62 2.52 -6.78 -5.70
C ASP A 62 3.53 -5.86 -5.02
N ALA A 63 3.09 -4.69 -4.55
CA ALA A 63 3.94 -3.81 -3.75
C ALA A 63 4.36 -4.47 -2.42
N ALA A 64 3.43 -5.15 -1.74
CA ALA A 64 3.75 -5.90 -0.53
C ALA A 64 4.74 -7.04 -0.81
N TYR A 65 4.56 -7.77 -1.92
CA TYR A 65 5.45 -8.83 -2.35
C TYR A 65 6.87 -8.32 -2.60
N ALA A 66 7.00 -7.16 -3.27
CA ALA A 66 8.29 -6.51 -3.48
C ALA A 66 8.97 -6.14 -2.14
N ILE A 67 8.24 -5.53 -1.20
CA ILE A 67 8.78 -5.17 0.13
C ILE A 67 9.23 -6.42 0.90
N LEU A 68 8.43 -7.48 0.89
CA LEU A 68 8.72 -8.73 1.62
C LEU A 68 9.95 -9.46 1.09
N ASN A 69 10.30 -9.28 -0.19
CA ASN A 69 11.52 -9.83 -0.79
C ASN A 69 12.78 -8.98 -0.52
N ARG A 70 12.63 -7.77 0.04
CA ARG A 70 13.79 -6.95 0.44
C ARG A 70 14.41 -7.50 1.72
N SER A 71 15.72 -7.26 1.88
CA SER A 71 16.44 -7.68 3.08
C SER A 71 15.83 -7.02 4.33
N SER A 72 15.37 -7.84 5.28
CA SER A 72 14.71 -7.38 6.51
C SER A 72 15.63 -6.55 7.41
N ARG A 73 16.95 -6.73 7.29
CA ARG A 73 17.96 -6.04 8.10
C ARG A 73 18.24 -4.61 7.61
N SER A 74 17.94 -4.30 6.35
CA SER A 74 18.15 -2.98 5.75
C SER A 74 16.85 -2.25 5.47
N CYS A 75 15.74 -2.96 5.25
CA CYS A 75 14.44 -2.40 4.88
C CYS A 75 13.48 -2.41 6.09
N THR A 76 13.68 -1.48 7.03
CA THR A 76 12.81 -1.33 8.22
C THR A 76 12.58 0.16 8.53
N GLY A 77 11.40 0.50 9.06
CA GLY A 77 11.02 1.86 9.44
C GLY A 77 10.52 2.74 8.30
N ASN A 78 10.15 2.15 7.15
CA ASN A 78 9.75 2.92 5.97
C ASN A 78 8.24 3.04 5.84
N PHE A 79 7.81 4.11 5.16
CA PHE A 79 6.44 4.37 4.77
C PHE A 79 6.36 4.33 3.26
N PHE A 80 5.90 3.20 2.72
CA PHE A 80 5.84 2.97 1.29
C PHE A 80 4.49 3.36 0.70
N ILE A 81 4.55 3.85 -0.53
CA ILE A 81 3.39 3.98 -1.41
C ILE A 81 3.49 2.88 -2.47
N ASP A 82 2.38 2.19 -2.73
CA ASP A 82 2.29 1.08 -3.67
C ASP A 82 2.89 1.37 -5.06
N GLU A 83 2.52 2.49 -5.69
CA GLU A 83 3.09 2.91 -6.98
C GLU A 83 4.59 3.18 -6.91
N GLU A 84 5.08 3.79 -5.84
CA GLU A 84 6.49 4.16 -5.71
C GLU A 84 7.35 2.90 -5.61
N VAL A 85 6.91 1.93 -4.79
CA VAL A 85 7.57 0.62 -4.69
C VAL A 85 7.60 -0.08 -6.03
N LEU A 86 6.47 -0.13 -6.74
CA LEU A 86 6.40 -0.80 -8.04
C LEU A 86 7.25 -0.09 -9.11
N ARG A 87 7.35 1.25 -9.07
CA ARG A 87 8.26 2.01 -9.93
C ARG A 87 9.72 1.69 -9.63
N GLU A 88 10.10 1.49 -8.37
CA GLU A 88 11.45 1.05 -7.99
C GLU A 88 11.76 -0.36 -8.52
N GLU A 89 10.77 -1.24 -8.59
CA GLU A 89 10.89 -2.57 -9.21
C GLU A 89 10.86 -2.52 -10.75
N GLY A 90 10.73 -1.33 -11.35
CA GLY A 90 10.75 -1.10 -12.80
C GLY A 90 9.38 -1.10 -13.49
N VAL A 91 8.28 -1.18 -12.74
CA VAL A 91 6.92 -1.07 -13.29
C VAL A 91 6.63 0.38 -13.65
N THR A 92 6.43 0.65 -14.94
CA THR A 92 6.10 1.99 -15.44
C THR A 92 4.66 2.10 -15.93
N ASP A 93 4.05 0.97 -16.29
CA ASP A 93 2.66 0.86 -16.72
C ASP A 93 1.78 0.28 -15.60
N PHE A 94 0.82 1.07 -15.15
CA PHE A 94 -0.14 0.73 -14.10
C PHE A 94 -1.55 0.48 -14.64
N SER A 95 -1.72 0.50 -15.97
CA SER A 95 -3.02 0.28 -16.61
C SER A 95 -3.65 -1.06 -16.24
N GLN A 96 -2.83 -2.09 -16.04
CA GLN A 96 -3.26 -3.43 -15.61
C GLN A 96 -3.96 -3.46 -14.23
N TYR A 97 -3.73 -2.45 -13.38
CA TYR A 97 -4.36 -2.34 -12.07
C TYR A 97 -5.62 -1.47 -12.08
N LYS A 98 -6.07 -0.99 -13.24
CA LYS A 98 -7.33 -0.24 -13.34
C LYS A 98 -8.50 -1.21 -13.36
N VAL A 99 -9.51 -0.95 -12.52
CA VAL A 99 -10.78 -1.68 -12.56
C VAL A 99 -11.53 -1.39 -13.85
N ASP A 100 -11.49 -0.13 -14.30
CA ASP A 100 -12.01 0.32 -15.58
C ASP A 100 -10.86 0.88 -16.45
N PRO A 101 -10.47 0.20 -17.55
CA PRO A 101 -9.40 0.64 -18.44
C PRO A 101 -9.67 2.01 -19.08
N GLU A 102 -10.93 2.43 -19.20
CA GLU A 102 -11.32 3.71 -19.84
C GLU A 102 -11.33 4.88 -18.84
N CYS A 103 -11.19 4.61 -17.54
CA CYS A 103 -11.15 5.64 -16.52
C CYS A 103 -9.81 6.40 -16.55
N LYS A 104 -9.89 7.72 -16.73
CA LYS A 104 -8.74 8.64 -16.65
C LYS A 104 -8.37 8.87 -15.18
N ASP A 105 -7.06 8.90 -14.91
CA ASP A 105 -6.48 9.09 -13.57
C ASP A 105 -6.70 10.51 -13.02
#